data_AF-A0A2Z6E8U3-F1
#
_entry.id   AF-A0A2Z6E8U3-F1
#
_cell.length_a   1.000
_cell.length_b   1.000
_cell.length_c   1.000
_cell.angle_alpha   90.00
_cell.angle_beta   90.00
_cell.angle_gamma   90.00
#
_symmetry.space_group_name_H-M   'P 1'
#
loop_
_entity.id
_entity.type
_entity.pdbx_description
1 polymer ?
#
loop_
_entity_poly.entity_id
_entity_poly.type
_entity_poly.pdbx_seq_one_letter_code
_entity_poly.pdbx_strand_id
1 'polypeptide(L)'
;MPKPDSHAADAALPRPGDAWLPILLHQLELAGFGLWMLLGAALTLGLYRHGRSEVLVPLALASIFVGAGLIAALLRLPGVGRWHDWRPGRDHWPGGEALLALASFLPALAVAGLARGDNAFWATRLAGAALALCSLAQLARVALGPRQHSARAFGSVIAASYSGGLWLCLCLTAQDAAIHPAGSHPWLMALILLALLLGFTEGVRWQALRGTSAGARPLRFVAATLTYALPCAALLVADRRDGSVLVVALAALSALLGLTLERRLYVRSLGALPA
;
A
#
# COMPACT_ATOMS: atom_id res chain seq x y z
N MET A 1 0.94 41.19 -30.97
CA MET A 1 0.51 41.14 -29.55
C MET A 1 0.06 39.73 -29.24
N PRO A 2 0.88 38.91 -28.57
CA PRO A 2 0.50 37.56 -28.18
C PRO A 2 -0.38 37.59 -26.92
N LYS A 3 -1.47 36.83 -26.98
CA LYS A 3 -2.46 36.61 -25.93
C LYS A 3 -1.82 35.76 -24.82
N PRO A 4 -1.86 36.15 -23.54
CA PRO A 4 -1.34 35.32 -22.47
C PRO A 4 -2.26 34.11 -22.28
N ASP A 5 -1.79 32.93 -22.67
CA ASP A 5 -2.51 31.69 -22.49
C ASP A 5 -2.68 31.38 -21.00
N SER A 6 -3.93 31.24 -20.62
CA SER A 6 -4.47 30.93 -19.30
C SER A 6 -4.17 29.50 -18.83
N HIS A 7 -2.97 28.98 -19.08
CA HIS A 7 -2.51 27.66 -18.61
C HIS A 7 -1.86 27.69 -17.23
N ALA A 8 -1.71 28.87 -16.62
CA ALA A 8 -1.10 29.04 -15.30
C ALA A 8 -2.07 28.88 -14.10
N ALA A 9 -3.37 28.64 -14.33
CA ALA A 9 -4.39 28.78 -13.29
C ALA A 9 -4.81 27.47 -12.56
N ASP A 10 -4.30 26.29 -12.94
CA ASP A 10 -4.84 25.01 -12.41
C ASP A 10 -3.80 24.11 -11.71
N ALA A 11 -2.62 24.66 -11.40
CA ALA A 11 -1.62 24.01 -10.53
C ALA A 11 -1.79 24.40 -9.05
N ALA A 12 -3.03 24.65 -8.61
CA ALA A 12 -3.32 24.80 -7.19
C ALA A 12 -3.16 23.42 -6.53
N LEU A 13 -1.99 23.20 -5.91
CA LEU A 13 -1.79 22.10 -4.98
C LEU A 13 -2.97 22.09 -4.00
N PRO A 14 -3.66 20.94 -3.81
CA PRO A 14 -4.83 20.86 -2.96
C PRO A 14 -4.49 21.38 -1.56
N ARG A 15 -5.33 22.29 -1.03
CA ARG A 15 -5.14 22.89 0.28
C ARG A 15 -4.95 21.78 1.35
N PRO A 16 -3.96 21.90 2.24
CA PRO A 16 -3.58 20.85 3.20
C PRO A 16 -4.62 20.53 4.30
N GLY A 17 -5.80 21.16 4.25
CA GLY A 17 -6.96 20.93 5.12
C GLY A 17 -7.78 19.70 4.71
N ASP A 18 -8.17 19.61 3.42
CA ASP A 18 -9.23 18.72 2.91
C ASP A 18 -8.74 17.47 2.16
N ALA A 19 -7.42 17.31 1.99
CA ALA A 19 -6.83 16.23 1.19
C ALA A 19 -6.77 14.85 1.89
N TRP A 20 -7.69 14.52 2.81
CA TRP A 20 -7.67 13.22 3.51
C TRP A 20 -7.96 12.06 2.57
N LEU A 21 -9.02 12.19 1.77
CA LEU A 21 -9.47 11.16 0.83
C LEU A 21 -8.38 10.75 -0.19
N PRO A 22 -7.70 11.67 -0.92
CA PRO A 22 -6.65 11.28 -1.86
C PRO A 22 -5.44 10.64 -1.17
N ILE A 23 -5.09 11.06 0.06
CA ILE A 23 -4.00 10.43 0.82
C ILE A 23 -4.38 9.01 1.24
N LEU A 24 -5.60 8.81 1.72
CA LEU A 24 -6.13 7.49 2.09
C LEU A 24 -6.14 6.54 0.90
N LEU A 25 -6.70 6.97 -0.24
CA LEU A 25 -6.77 6.16 -1.46
C LEU A 25 -5.39 5.75 -1.96
N HIS A 26 -4.42 6.66 -1.90
CA HIS A 26 -3.05 6.34 -2.27
C HIS A 26 -2.39 5.35 -1.30
N GLN A 27 -2.65 5.44 0.01
CA GLN A 27 -2.14 4.44 0.96
C GLN A 27 -2.83 3.08 0.79
N LEU A 28 -4.12 3.08 0.48
CA LEU A 28 -4.88 1.87 0.18
C LEU A 28 -4.31 1.19 -1.08
N GLU A 29 -4.06 1.96 -2.12
CA GLU A 29 -3.43 1.49 -3.36
C GLU A 29 -2.03 0.89 -3.11
N LEU A 30 -1.18 1.56 -2.32
CA LEU A 30 0.13 1.03 -1.92
C LEU A 30 0.00 -0.28 -1.14
N ALA A 31 -0.97 -0.37 -0.21
CA ALA A 31 -1.26 -1.59 0.52
C ALA A 31 -1.74 -2.72 -0.41
N GLY A 32 -2.57 -2.40 -1.42
CA GLY A 32 -3.04 -3.34 -2.44
C GLY A 32 -1.90 -3.88 -3.30
N PHE A 33 -0.99 -3.02 -3.76
CA PHE A 33 0.20 -3.47 -4.49
C PHE A 33 1.14 -4.29 -3.62
N GLY A 34 1.34 -3.92 -2.35
CA GLY A 34 2.11 -4.73 -1.41
C GLY A 34 1.48 -6.11 -1.16
N LEU A 35 0.15 -6.18 -1.08
CA LEU A 35 -0.60 -7.42 -0.92
C LEU A 35 -0.46 -8.32 -2.15
N TRP A 36 -0.61 -7.78 -3.36
CA TRP A 36 -0.34 -8.51 -4.62
C TRP A 36 1.11 -8.99 -4.73
N MET A 37 2.07 -8.15 -4.31
CA MET A 37 3.49 -8.50 -4.33
C MET A 37 3.79 -9.71 -3.45
N LEU A 38 3.32 -9.66 -2.19
CA LEU A 38 3.54 -10.73 -1.21
C LEU A 38 2.78 -12.00 -1.58
N LEU A 39 1.54 -11.88 -2.05
CA LEU A 39 0.75 -13.02 -2.53
C LEU A 39 1.42 -13.68 -3.74
N GLY A 40 1.85 -12.88 -4.72
CA GLY A 40 2.56 -13.37 -5.90
C GLY A 40 3.89 -14.05 -5.55
N ALA A 41 4.65 -13.50 -4.62
CA ALA A 41 5.87 -14.11 -4.10
C ALA A 41 5.60 -15.45 -3.40
N ALA A 42 4.56 -15.51 -2.55
CA ALA A 42 4.17 -16.73 -1.85
C ALA A 42 3.72 -17.83 -2.82
N LEU A 43 2.97 -17.48 -3.86
CA LEU A 43 2.59 -18.42 -4.94
C LEU A 43 3.82 -18.89 -5.71
N THR A 44 4.74 -17.99 -6.06
CA THR A 44 5.97 -18.33 -6.77
C THR A 44 6.84 -19.28 -5.96
N LEU A 45 6.94 -19.09 -4.65
CA LEU A 45 7.67 -19.97 -3.74
C LEU A 45 6.94 -21.29 -3.44
N GLY A 46 5.68 -21.43 -3.87
CA GLY A 46 4.87 -22.63 -3.63
C GLY A 46 4.40 -22.76 -2.19
N LEU A 47 4.30 -21.65 -1.45
CA LEU A 47 3.86 -21.64 -0.05
C LEU A 47 2.34 -21.88 0.08
N TYR A 48 1.56 -21.51 -0.94
CA TYR A 48 0.14 -21.88 -1.06
C TYR A 48 0.04 -23.12 -1.95
N ARG A 49 -0.16 -24.30 -1.37
CA ARG A 49 -0.30 -25.56 -2.14
C ARG A 49 -1.74 -25.95 -2.41
N HIS A 50 -2.68 -25.61 -1.53
CA HIS A 50 -4.08 -26.04 -1.61
C HIS A 50 -5.01 -24.86 -1.37
N GLY A 51 -6.19 -24.85 -2.01
CA GLY A 51 -7.26 -23.90 -1.69
C GLY A 51 -7.42 -22.77 -2.72
N ARG A 52 -8.57 -22.79 -3.42
CA ARG A 52 -8.97 -21.72 -4.35
C ARG A 52 -9.39 -20.45 -3.60
N SER A 53 -10.12 -20.59 -2.50
CA SER A 53 -10.55 -19.47 -1.66
C SER A 53 -9.37 -18.72 -1.03
N GLU A 54 -8.35 -19.47 -0.57
CA GLU A 54 -7.17 -18.94 0.11
C GLU A 54 -6.41 -17.90 -0.71
N VAL A 55 -6.37 -18.09 -2.03
CA VAL A 55 -5.72 -17.16 -2.96
C VAL A 55 -6.69 -16.07 -3.44
N LEU A 56 -7.96 -16.41 -3.68
CA LEU A 56 -8.93 -15.46 -4.24
C LEU A 56 -9.33 -14.35 -3.27
N VAL A 57 -9.45 -14.63 -1.97
CA VAL A 57 -9.81 -13.63 -0.96
C VAL A 57 -8.80 -12.48 -0.88
N PRO A 58 -7.48 -12.73 -0.64
CA PRO A 58 -6.48 -11.66 -0.61
C PRO A 58 -6.32 -10.99 -1.98
N LEU A 59 -6.46 -11.74 -3.08
CA LEU A 59 -6.39 -11.20 -4.43
C LEU A 59 -7.54 -10.21 -4.72
N ALA A 60 -8.76 -10.56 -4.31
CA ALA A 60 -9.94 -9.70 -4.46
C ALA A 60 -9.82 -8.45 -3.58
N LEU A 61 -9.39 -8.61 -2.33
CA LEU A 61 -9.18 -7.48 -1.42
C LEU A 61 -8.13 -6.50 -1.97
N ALA A 62 -6.99 -7.01 -2.44
CA ALA A 62 -5.97 -6.21 -3.10
C ALA A 62 -6.50 -5.48 -4.35
N SER A 63 -7.31 -6.17 -5.15
CA SER A 63 -7.93 -5.60 -6.35
C SER A 63 -8.88 -4.44 -6.00
N ILE A 64 -9.65 -4.56 -4.91
CA ILE A 64 -10.50 -3.48 -4.41
C ILE A 64 -9.65 -2.29 -3.98
N PHE A 65 -8.55 -2.53 -3.28
CA PHE A 65 -7.65 -1.48 -2.81
C PHE A 65 -6.98 -0.71 -3.95
N VAL A 66 -6.45 -1.42 -4.94
CA VAL A 66 -5.85 -0.81 -6.14
C VAL A 66 -6.93 -0.11 -6.99
N GLY A 67 -8.11 -0.72 -7.12
CA GLY A 67 -9.22 -0.18 -7.91
C GLY A 67 -9.98 0.98 -7.25
N ALA A 68 -9.88 1.17 -5.93
CA ALA A 68 -10.62 2.19 -5.21
C ALA A 68 -10.33 3.61 -5.73
N GLY A 69 -9.07 3.90 -6.08
CA GLY A 69 -8.68 5.19 -6.66
C GLY A 69 -9.28 5.42 -8.05
N LEU A 70 -9.31 4.39 -8.90
CA LEU A 70 -9.95 4.43 -10.22
C LEU A 70 -11.47 4.63 -10.10
N ILE A 71 -12.14 3.90 -9.20
CA ILE A 71 -13.58 4.05 -8.95
C ILE A 71 -13.88 5.46 -8.44
N ALA A 72 -13.08 5.99 -7.52
CA ALA A 72 -13.21 7.36 -7.02
C ALA A 72 -13.07 8.40 -8.12
N ALA A 73 -12.12 8.21 -9.05
CA ALA A 73 -11.93 9.07 -10.21
C ALA A 73 -13.08 8.98 -11.22
N LEU A 74 -13.62 7.77 -11.46
CA LEU A 74 -14.80 7.55 -12.30
C LEU A 74 -16.06 8.21 -11.73
N LEU A 75 -16.25 8.12 -10.41
CA LEU A 75 -17.35 8.77 -9.68
C LEU A 75 -17.16 10.29 -9.53
N ARG A 76 -16.05 10.84 -10.03
CA ARG A 76 -15.71 12.27 -9.96
C ARG A 76 -15.79 12.84 -8.54
N LEU A 77 -15.34 12.07 -7.56
CA LEU A 77 -15.36 12.51 -6.17
C LEU A 77 -14.55 13.81 -5.99
N PRO A 78 -15.01 14.73 -5.15
CA PRO A 78 -14.36 16.02 -4.94
C PRO A 78 -12.91 15.81 -4.47
N GLY A 79 -11.95 16.38 -5.20
CA GLY A 79 -10.51 16.27 -4.90
C GLY A 79 -9.80 15.03 -5.44
N VAL A 80 -10.50 14.09 -6.09
CA VAL A 80 -9.92 12.84 -6.64
C VAL A 80 -10.27 12.67 -8.13
N GLY A 81 -10.32 13.77 -8.88
CA GLY A 81 -10.67 13.73 -10.30
C GLY A 81 -9.61 13.13 -11.23
N ARG A 82 -8.45 12.68 -10.71
CA ARG A 82 -7.32 12.11 -11.46
C ARG A 82 -6.83 10.84 -10.77
N TRP A 83 -6.59 9.78 -11.53
CA TRP A 83 -5.93 8.54 -11.09
C TRP A 83 -4.68 8.32 -11.95
N HIS A 84 -3.49 8.30 -11.36
CA HIS A 84 -2.19 8.26 -12.08
C HIS A 84 -2.08 9.29 -13.22
N ASP A 85 -2.39 10.55 -12.91
CA ASP A 85 -2.50 11.68 -13.86
C ASP A 85 -3.52 11.53 -14.99
N TRP A 86 -4.24 10.42 -15.06
CA TRP A 86 -5.31 10.19 -16.02
C TRP A 86 -6.67 10.63 -15.45
N ARG A 87 -7.43 11.38 -16.24
CA ARG A 87 -8.84 11.72 -15.97
C ARG A 87 -9.73 10.78 -16.80
N PRO A 88 -10.34 9.74 -16.21
CA PRO A 88 -11.21 8.85 -16.97
C PRO A 88 -12.43 9.63 -17.52
N GLY A 89 -12.54 9.70 -18.85
CA GLY A 89 -13.49 10.53 -19.58
C GLY A 89 -13.30 10.45 -21.10
N ARG A 90 -14.17 11.11 -21.87
CA ARG A 90 -14.33 10.86 -23.32
C ARG A 90 -13.15 11.24 -24.22
N ASP A 91 -12.20 12.06 -23.76
CA ASP A 91 -11.21 12.68 -24.69
C ASP A 91 -9.73 12.51 -24.27
N HIS A 92 -9.43 11.65 -23.29
CA HIS A 92 -8.06 11.52 -22.79
C HIS A 92 -7.62 10.05 -22.70
N TRP A 93 -6.59 9.71 -23.49
CA TRP A 93 -5.94 8.41 -23.42
C TRP A 93 -5.27 8.19 -22.06
N PRO A 94 -5.28 6.96 -21.53
CA PRO A 94 -4.57 6.63 -20.30
C PRO A 94 -3.07 6.88 -20.50
N GLY A 95 -2.47 7.62 -19.56
CA GLY A 95 -1.03 7.82 -19.54
C GLY A 95 -0.27 6.51 -19.30
N GLY A 96 1.05 6.53 -19.50
CA GLY A 96 1.89 5.35 -19.29
C GLY A 96 1.79 4.76 -17.87
N GLU A 97 1.56 5.61 -16.86
CA GLU A 97 1.43 5.16 -15.46
C GLU A 97 0.10 4.43 -15.23
N ALA A 98 -1.00 4.99 -15.74
CA ALA A 98 -2.32 4.35 -15.70
C ALA A 98 -2.34 3.03 -16.51
N LEU A 99 -1.69 3.00 -17.67
CA LEU A 99 -1.55 1.78 -18.48
C LEU A 99 -0.76 0.69 -17.74
N LEU A 100 0.34 1.04 -17.07
CA LEU A 100 1.12 0.08 -16.31
C LEU A 100 0.33 -0.42 -15.09
N ALA A 101 -0.48 0.44 -14.46
CA ALA A 101 -1.35 0.05 -13.35
C ALA A 101 -2.45 -0.90 -13.85
N LEU A 102 -3.08 -0.60 -14.99
CA LEU A 102 -4.03 -1.50 -15.65
C LEU A 102 -3.37 -2.82 -16.07
N ALA A 103 -2.13 -2.78 -16.57
CA ALA A 103 -1.38 -3.98 -16.95
C ALA A 103 -1.14 -4.92 -15.76
N SER A 104 -1.01 -4.39 -14.54
CA SER A 104 -0.85 -5.21 -13.33
C SER A 104 -2.11 -6.01 -12.94
N PHE A 105 -3.29 -5.64 -13.46
CA PHE A 105 -4.50 -6.45 -13.31
C PHE A 105 -4.48 -7.70 -14.19
N LEU A 106 -3.72 -7.75 -15.29
CA LEU A 106 -3.64 -8.95 -16.14
C LEU A 106 -3.06 -10.15 -15.37
N PRO A 107 -1.88 -10.04 -14.72
CA PRO A 107 -1.39 -11.11 -13.84
C PRO A 107 -2.37 -11.45 -12.73
N ALA A 108 -3.08 -10.47 -12.15
CA ALA A 108 -4.07 -10.73 -11.11
C ALA A 108 -5.23 -11.59 -11.65
N LEU A 109 -5.78 -11.25 -12.81
CA LEU A 109 -6.82 -12.03 -13.48
C LEU A 109 -6.32 -13.42 -13.90
N ALA A 110 -5.07 -13.53 -14.35
CA ALA A 110 -4.45 -14.80 -14.66
C ALA A 110 -4.36 -15.70 -13.42
N VAL A 111 -3.89 -15.17 -12.28
CA VAL A 111 -3.89 -15.90 -11.00
C VAL A 111 -5.30 -16.31 -10.59
N ALA A 112 -6.29 -15.41 -10.73
CA ALA A 112 -7.68 -15.71 -10.40
C ALA A 112 -8.27 -16.85 -11.24
N GLY A 113 -7.97 -16.88 -12.55
CA GLY A 113 -8.42 -17.92 -13.47
C GLY A 113 -7.69 -19.24 -13.30
N LEU A 114 -6.41 -19.20 -12.94
CA LEU A 114 -5.54 -20.37 -12.79
C LEU A 114 -5.61 -21.02 -11.39
N ALA A 115 -6.18 -20.35 -10.39
CA ALA A 115 -6.41 -20.90 -9.05
C ALA A 115 -7.43 -22.07 -9.10
N ARG A 116 -6.98 -23.23 -9.59
CA ARG A 116 -7.73 -24.47 -9.76
C ARG A 116 -7.34 -25.47 -8.67
N GLY A 117 -7.68 -25.21 -7.41
CA GLY A 117 -7.59 -26.19 -6.30
C GLY A 117 -6.17 -26.58 -5.88
N ASP A 118 -5.31 -26.93 -6.83
CA ASP A 118 -3.88 -27.19 -6.71
C ASP A 118 -3.09 -26.02 -7.33
N ASN A 119 -2.43 -25.26 -6.46
CA ASN A 119 -1.64 -24.10 -6.85
C ASN A 119 -0.17 -24.46 -7.18
N ALA A 120 0.21 -25.75 -7.10
CA ALA A 120 1.55 -26.23 -7.46
C ALA A 120 1.81 -26.24 -8.97
N PHE A 121 0.78 -26.00 -9.79
CA PHE A 121 0.90 -25.91 -11.24
C PHE A 121 1.91 -24.82 -11.64
N TRP A 122 2.77 -25.11 -12.62
CA TRP A 122 3.82 -24.16 -13.02
C TRP A 122 3.24 -22.84 -13.54
N ALA A 123 2.05 -22.86 -14.15
CA ALA A 123 1.41 -21.66 -14.68
C ALA A 123 0.88 -20.74 -13.56
N THR A 124 0.38 -21.26 -12.43
CA THR A 124 0.01 -20.44 -11.26
C THR A 124 1.25 -19.79 -10.64
N ARG A 125 2.38 -20.49 -10.58
CA ARG A 125 3.65 -19.93 -10.11
C ARG A 125 4.18 -18.83 -11.03
N LEU A 126 4.10 -19.03 -12.35
CA LEU A 126 4.52 -18.02 -13.33
C LEU A 126 3.62 -16.78 -13.27
N ALA A 127 2.31 -16.96 -13.16
CA ALA A 127 1.36 -15.87 -13.00
C ALA A 127 1.58 -15.13 -11.67
N GLY A 128 1.87 -15.85 -10.58
CA GLY A 128 2.28 -15.27 -9.29
C GLY A 128 3.59 -14.47 -9.40
N ALA A 129 4.58 -14.96 -10.13
CA ALA A 129 5.84 -14.25 -10.36
C ALA A 129 5.63 -12.97 -11.17
N ALA A 130 4.82 -13.04 -12.23
CA ALA A 130 4.44 -11.88 -13.01
C ALA A 130 3.68 -10.85 -12.15
N LEU A 131 2.75 -11.29 -11.29
CA LEU A 131 2.04 -10.41 -10.37
C LEU A 131 3.00 -9.73 -9.39
N ALA A 132 3.95 -10.48 -8.82
CA ALA A 132 4.96 -9.94 -7.91
C ALA A 132 5.87 -8.92 -8.60
N LEU A 133 6.34 -9.21 -9.82
CA LEU A 133 7.20 -8.31 -10.58
C LEU A 133 6.47 -7.05 -11.04
N CYS A 134 5.22 -7.16 -11.53
CA CYS A 134 4.42 -6.01 -11.94
C CYS A 134 4.08 -5.09 -10.76
N SER A 135 3.71 -5.66 -9.61
CA SER A 135 3.44 -4.88 -8.40
C SER A 135 4.71 -4.24 -7.84
N LEU A 136 5.84 -4.96 -7.83
CA LEU A 136 7.13 -4.40 -7.45
C LEU A 136 7.57 -3.27 -8.40
N ALA A 137 7.36 -3.41 -9.71
CA ALA A 137 7.67 -2.38 -10.68
C ALA A 137 6.84 -1.11 -10.46
N GLN A 138 5.56 -1.24 -10.10
CA GLN A 138 4.72 -0.11 -9.71
C GLN A 138 5.24 0.58 -8.45
N LEU A 139 5.55 -0.18 -7.40
CA LEU A 139 6.12 0.36 -6.17
C LEU A 139 7.46 1.05 -6.42
N ALA A 140 8.33 0.44 -7.22
CA ALA A 140 9.62 0.99 -7.63
C ALA A 140 9.47 2.29 -8.42
N ARG A 141 8.46 2.44 -9.28
CA ARG A 141 8.22 3.69 -9.99
C ARG A 141 7.75 4.81 -9.08
N VAL A 142 6.80 4.53 -8.19
CA VAL A 142 6.34 5.52 -7.17
C VAL A 142 7.53 5.96 -6.30
N ALA A 143 8.41 5.01 -5.99
CA ALA A 143 9.64 5.20 -5.24
C ALA A 143 10.72 6.03 -6.00
N LEU A 144 10.89 5.81 -7.31
CA LEU A 144 11.93 6.38 -8.16
C LEU A 144 11.49 7.67 -8.91
N GLY A 145 10.31 8.21 -8.59
CA GLY A 145 9.80 9.40 -9.27
C GLY A 145 10.80 10.57 -9.29
N PRO A 146 10.74 11.45 -10.31
CA PRO A 146 11.82 12.35 -10.77
C PRO A 146 12.34 13.41 -9.78
N ARG A 147 11.85 13.41 -8.53
CA ARG A 147 12.24 14.35 -7.47
C ARG A 147 12.59 13.69 -6.13
N GLN A 148 12.77 12.37 -6.09
CA GLN A 148 12.91 11.63 -4.82
C GLN A 148 14.27 10.92 -4.71
N HIS A 149 15.03 11.26 -3.68
CA HIS A 149 16.28 10.57 -3.33
C HIS A 149 16.02 9.10 -2.94
N SER A 150 16.98 8.22 -3.26
CA SER A 150 16.95 6.76 -3.07
C SER A 150 16.50 6.26 -1.68
N ALA A 151 16.68 7.06 -0.63
CA ALA A 151 16.20 6.71 0.72
C ALA A 151 14.67 6.73 0.87
N ARG A 152 13.95 7.55 0.09
CA ARG A 152 12.48 7.61 0.07
C ARG A 152 11.88 6.43 -0.68
N ALA A 153 12.59 5.96 -1.71
CA ALA A 153 12.21 4.81 -2.52
C ALA A 153 12.11 3.53 -1.69
N PHE A 154 13.08 3.31 -0.81
CA PHE A 154 13.11 2.15 0.06
C PHE A 154 11.97 2.18 1.11
N GLY A 155 11.70 3.35 1.68
CA GLY A 155 10.64 3.52 2.69
C GLY A 155 9.23 3.24 2.17
N SER A 156 8.90 3.59 0.91
CA SER A 156 7.58 3.31 0.34
C SER A 156 7.38 1.83 0.06
N VAL A 157 8.41 1.12 -0.41
CA VAL A 157 8.37 -0.33 -0.61
C VAL A 157 8.20 -1.06 0.72
N ILE A 158 8.94 -0.66 1.76
CA ILE A 158 8.78 -1.23 3.10
C ILE A 158 7.37 -0.96 3.64
N ALA A 159 6.87 0.28 3.52
CA ALA A 159 5.53 0.64 3.99
C ALA A 159 4.44 -0.16 3.27
N ALA A 160 4.54 -0.29 1.95
CA ALA A 160 3.62 -1.09 1.14
C ALA A 160 3.69 -2.58 1.54
N SER A 161 4.90 -3.12 1.72
CA SER A 161 5.10 -4.51 2.15
C SER A 161 4.55 -4.77 3.55
N TYR A 162 4.79 -3.85 4.49
CA TYR A 162 4.28 -3.93 5.85
C TYR A 162 2.75 -3.89 5.88
N SER A 163 2.15 -2.87 5.26
CA SER A 163 0.69 -2.72 5.20
C SER A 163 0.04 -3.89 4.45
N GLY A 164 0.57 -4.26 3.29
CA GLY A 164 0.10 -5.42 2.53
C GLY A 164 0.22 -6.72 3.31
N GLY A 165 1.30 -6.89 4.07
CA GLY A 165 1.51 -8.07 4.93
C GLY A 165 0.52 -8.15 6.09
N LEU A 166 0.13 -7.03 6.70
CA LEU A 166 -0.93 -6.99 7.71
C LEU A 166 -2.29 -7.39 7.15
N TRP A 167 -2.64 -6.91 5.95
CA TRP A 167 -3.89 -7.31 5.28
C TRP A 167 -3.86 -8.77 4.84
N LEU A 168 -2.72 -9.30 4.40
CA LEU A 168 -2.55 -10.73 4.12
C LEU A 168 -2.76 -11.57 5.40
N CYS A 169 -2.17 -11.14 6.53
CA CYS A 169 -2.39 -11.74 7.85
C CYS A 169 -3.89 -11.79 8.21
N LEU A 170 -4.61 -10.68 7.99
CA LEU A 170 -6.04 -10.63 8.24
C LEU A 170 -6.80 -11.64 7.39
N CYS A 171 -6.51 -11.70 6.08
CA CYS A 171 -7.14 -12.66 5.19
C CYS A 171 -6.87 -14.11 5.62
N LEU A 172 -5.67 -14.39 6.12
CA LEU A 172 -5.27 -15.73 6.55
C LEU A 172 -5.93 -16.14 7.86
N THR A 173 -5.93 -15.26 8.85
CA THR A 173 -6.61 -15.49 10.13
C THR A 173 -8.12 -15.60 9.97
N ALA A 174 -8.73 -14.85 9.05
CA ALA A 174 -10.17 -14.93 8.78
C ALA A 174 -10.61 -16.20 8.05
N GLN A 175 -9.70 -16.91 7.38
CA GLN A 175 -10.02 -18.08 6.58
C GLN A 175 -9.78 -19.40 7.33
N ASP A 176 -9.33 -19.37 8.60
CA ASP A 176 -8.87 -20.55 9.35
C ASP A 176 -7.94 -21.46 8.51
N ALA A 177 -7.26 -20.85 7.53
CA ALA A 177 -6.54 -21.59 6.51
C ALA A 177 -5.23 -22.09 7.10
N ALA A 178 -4.98 -23.38 6.91
CA ALA A 178 -3.84 -24.14 7.42
C ALA A 178 -2.50 -23.71 6.78
N ILE A 179 -2.05 -22.47 6.98
CA ILE A 179 -0.62 -22.16 6.94
C ILE A 179 -0.01 -22.70 8.22
N HIS A 180 0.10 -24.03 8.30
CA HIS A 180 1.00 -24.74 9.19
C HIS A 180 1.84 -25.70 8.34
N PRO A 181 2.85 -25.16 7.62
CA PRO A 181 4.12 -25.89 7.59
C PRO A 181 5.36 -25.00 7.83
N ALA A 182 5.21 -23.68 7.93
CA ALA A 182 6.22 -22.77 8.45
C ALA A 182 5.52 -21.89 9.48
N GLY A 183 5.86 -22.04 10.77
CA GLY A 183 5.07 -21.51 11.89
C GLY A 183 4.64 -20.05 11.73
N SER A 184 3.59 -19.63 12.44
CA SER A 184 3.17 -18.22 12.53
C SER A 184 4.33 -17.27 12.86
N HIS A 185 5.34 -17.79 13.57
CA HIS A 185 6.46 -17.06 14.13
C HIS A 185 7.36 -16.38 13.08
N PRO A 186 7.93 -17.03 12.05
CA PRO A 186 8.73 -16.35 11.02
C PRO A 186 7.99 -15.22 10.29
N TRP A 187 6.69 -15.39 10.00
CA TRP A 187 5.90 -14.34 9.34
C TRP A 187 5.66 -13.14 10.27
N LEU A 188 5.34 -13.40 11.53
CA LEU A 188 5.17 -12.37 12.55
C LEU A 188 6.50 -11.62 12.81
N MET A 189 7.62 -12.34 12.87
CA MET A 189 8.96 -11.75 12.95
C MET A 189 9.28 -10.87 11.73
N ALA A 190 8.91 -11.31 10.52
CA ALA A 190 9.10 -10.51 9.31
C ALA A 190 8.28 -9.21 9.36
N LEU A 191 7.03 -9.25 9.83
CA LEU A 191 6.19 -8.05 10.00
C LEU A 191 6.74 -7.10 11.05
N ILE A 192 7.24 -7.62 12.18
CA ILE A 192 7.90 -6.80 13.21
C ILE A 192 9.17 -6.17 12.65
N LEU A 193 9.99 -6.93 11.92
CA LEU A 193 11.21 -6.41 11.30
C LEU A 193 10.89 -5.30 10.29
N LEU A 194 9.86 -5.47 9.47
CA LEU A 194 9.39 -4.45 8.54
C LEU A 194 8.90 -3.19 9.28
N ALA A 195 8.16 -3.36 10.39
CA ALA A 195 7.73 -2.24 11.23
C ALA A 195 8.94 -1.46 11.79
N LEU A 196 9.97 -2.17 12.27
CA LEU A 196 11.19 -1.56 12.79
C LEU A 196 11.97 -0.83 11.70
N LEU A 197 12.15 -1.45 10.53
CA LEU A 197 12.80 -0.83 9.37
C LEU A 197 12.06 0.43 8.92
N LEU A 198 10.73 0.38 8.90
CA LEU A 198 9.91 1.52 8.55
C LEU A 198 10.08 2.65 9.57
N GLY A 199 9.97 2.35 10.87
CA GLY A 199 10.22 3.32 11.95
C GLY A 199 11.63 3.92 11.90
N PHE A 200 12.64 3.14 11.51
CA PHE A 200 14.01 3.62 11.30
C PHE A 200 14.09 4.59 10.11
N THR A 201 13.59 4.20 8.93
CA THR A 201 13.62 5.05 7.73
C THR A 201 12.86 6.37 7.94
N GLU A 202 11.74 6.34 8.64
CA GLU A 202 10.99 7.54 9.01
C GLU A 202 11.68 8.36 10.09
N GLY A 203 12.33 7.69 11.05
CA GLY A 203 13.20 8.31 12.05
C GLY A 203 14.26 9.21 11.39
N VAL A 204 14.97 8.65 10.40
CA VAL A 204 15.98 9.37 9.60
C VAL A 204 15.35 10.48 8.77
N ARG A 205 14.19 10.23 8.13
CA ARG A 205 13.49 11.24 7.31
C ARG A 205 13.10 12.48 8.11
N TRP A 206 12.63 12.31 9.33
CA TRP A 206 12.27 13.42 10.21
C TRP A 206 13.46 14.04 10.93
N GLN A 207 14.56 13.30 11.11
CA GLN A 207 15.83 13.85 11.58
C GLN A 207 16.32 14.97 10.66
N ALA A 208 16.18 14.79 9.35
CA ALA A 208 16.48 15.82 8.35
C ALA A 208 15.58 17.08 8.45
N LEU A 209 14.43 16.99 9.13
CA LEU A 209 13.45 18.08 9.29
C LEU A 209 13.45 18.68 10.72
N ARG A 210 14.42 18.33 11.56
CA ARG A 210 14.46 18.70 13.00
C ARG A 210 14.46 20.22 13.27
N GLY A 211 14.75 21.06 12.28
CA GLY A 211 14.75 22.53 12.41
C GLY A 211 13.38 23.22 12.33
N THR A 212 12.38 22.61 11.69
CA THR A 212 11.11 23.29 11.33
C THR A 212 9.85 22.71 11.96
N SER A 213 9.99 21.62 12.72
CA SER A 213 8.86 20.74 13.10
C SER A 213 8.58 20.67 14.60
N ALA A 214 8.93 21.70 15.38
CA ALA A 214 8.83 21.67 16.86
C ALA A 214 7.39 21.42 17.38
N GLY A 215 6.37 21.91 16.67
CA GLY A 215 4.95 21.76 17.05
C GLY A 215 4.28 20.44 16.61
N ALA A 216 4.89 19.66 15.72
CA ALA A 216 4.28 18.42 15.19
C ALA A 216 4.64 17.15 16.00
N ARG A 217 5.46 17.29 17.05
CA ARG A 217 5.96 16.19 17.88
C ARG A 217 4.86 15.30 18.49
N PRO A 218 3.83 15.81 19.20
CA PRO A 218 2.84 14.95 19.85
C PRO A 218 1.98 14.18 18.83
N LEU A 219 1.59 14.83 17.73
CA LEU A 219 0.79 14.18 16.68
C LEU A 219 1.59 13.10 15.94
N ARG A 220 2.91 13.27 15.82
CA ARG A 220 3.81 12.23 15.29
C ARG A 220 3.95 11.04 16.24
N PHE A 221 3.98 11.26 17.56
CA PHE A 221 3.97 10.15 18.52
C PHE A 221 2.69 9.32 18.40
N VAL A 222 1.53 9.97 18.27
CA VAL A 222 0.25 9.28 18.01
C VAL A 222 0.32 8.48 16.71
N ALA A 223 0.82 9.10 15.63
CA ALA A 223 0.92 8.45 14.33
C ALA A 223 1.85 7.21 14.40
N ALA A 224 3.04 7.34 14.98
CA ALA A 224 3.98 6.24 15.18
C ALA A 224 3.42 5.14 16.11
N THR A 225 2.64 5.51 17.12
CA THR A 225 1.98 4.53 18.01
C THR A 225 0.97 3.70 17.23
N LEU A 226 0.19 4.34 16.35
CA LEU A 226 -0.80 3.67 15.49
C LEU A 226 -0.15 2.84 14.37
N THR A 227 0.99 3.29 13.82
CA THR A 227 1.72 2.60 12.75
C THR A 227 2.54 1.42 13.26
N TYR A 228 3.14 1.49 14.46
CA TYR A 228 4.14 0.53 14.92
C TYR A 228 3.75 -0.19 16.20
N ALA A 229 3.48 0.55 17.28
CA ALA A 229 3.32 -0.05 18.61
C ALA A 229 2.02 -0.85 18.74
N LEU A 230 0.91 -0.27 18.28
CA LEU A 230 -0.41 -0.88 18.34
C LEU A 230 -0.50 -2.14 17.47
N PRO A 231 -0.09 -2.15 16.19
CA PRO A 231 -0.13 -3.36 15.38
C PRO A 231 0.85 -4.44 15.85
N CYS A 232 2.04 -4.08 16.35
CA CYS A 232 2.95 -5.07 16.94
C CYS A 232 2.37 -5.69 18.22
N ALA A 233 1.77 -4.89 19.11
CA ALA A 233 1.10 -5.41 20.30
C ALA A 233 -0.12 -6.28 19.94
N ALA A 234 -0.91 -5.86 18.96
CA ALA A 234 -2.05 -6.60 18.47
C ALA A 234 -1.64 -7.96 17.86
N LEU A 235 -0.56 -8.00 17.07
CA LEU A 235 -0.02 -9.26 16.54
C LEU A 235 0.45 -10.20 17.65
N LEU A 236 1.13 -9.69 18.68
CA LEU A 236 1.55 -10.50 19.85
C LEU A 236 0.36 -11.00 20.67
N VAL A 237 -0.70 -10.21 20.80
CA VAL A 237 -1.94 -10.63 21.48
C VAL A 237 -2.70 -11.66 20.64
N ALA A 238 -2.74 -11.50 19.31
CA ALA A 238 -3.38 -12.44 18.40
C ALA A 238 -2.67 -13.80 18.40
N ASP A 239 -1.34 -13.83 18.44
CA ASP A 239 -0.55 -15.06 18.57
C ASP A 239 -0.82 -15.78 19.90
N ARG A 240 -1.06 -15.04 20.99
CA ARG A 240 -1.42 -15.61 22.30
C ARG A 240 -2.88 -16.05 22.45
N ARG A 241 -3.78 -15.60 21.57
CA ARG A 241 -5.23 -15.85 21.65
C ARG A 241 -5.75 -16.64 20.45
N ASP A 242 -4.91 -17.49 19.87
CA ASP A 242 -5.26 -18.35 18.74
C ASP A 242 -5.92 -17.58 17.57
N GLY A 243 -5.32 -16.45 17.16
CA GLY A 243 -5.65 -15.84 15.87
C GLY A 243 -6.95 -15.03 15.83
N SER A 244 -7.31 -14.29 16.89
CA SER A 244 -8.52 -13.47 16.90
C SER A 244 -8.56 -12.44 15.73
N VAL A 245 -9.43 -12.69 14.75
CA VAL A 245 -9.61 -11.89 13.52
C VAL A 245 -9.80 -10.40 13.81
N LEU A 246 -10.57 -10.07 14.85
CA LEU A 246 -10.84 -8.68 15.25
C LEU A 246 -9.57 -7.92 15.65
N VAL A 247 -8.62 -8.59 16.31
CA VAL A 247 -7.36 -7.96 16.76
C VAL A 247 -6.44 -7.69 15.57
N VAL A 248 -6.38 -8.61 14.60
CA VAL A 248 -5.61 -8.41 13.37
C VAL A 248 -6.25 -7.35 12.48
N ALA A 249 -7.58 -7.28 12.42
CA ALA A 249 -8.30 -6.24 11.69
C ALA A 249 -8.01 -4.86 12.28
N LEU A 250 -8.01 -4.76 13.62
CA LEU A 250 -7.69 -3.53 14.32
C LEU A 250 -6.23 -3.11 14.08
N ALA A 251 -5.29 -4.06 14.00
CA ALA A 251 -3.89 -3.79 13.63
C ALA A 251 -3.75 -3.24 12.21
N ALA A 252 -4.44 -3.84 11.23
CA ALA A 252 -4.41 -3.40 9.84
C ALA A 252 -5.03 -2.00 9.68
N LEU A 253 -6.16 -1.75 10.34
CA LEU A 253 -6.83 -0.44 10.34
C LEU A 253 -5.99 0.62 11.06
N SER A 254 -5.38 0.31 12.20
CA SER A 254 -4.53 1.26 12.92
C SER A 254 -3.29 1.63 12.11
N ALA A 255 -2.65 0.66 11.44
CA ALA A 255 -1.50 0.91 10.59
C ALA A 255 -1.86 1.79 9.38
N LEU A 256 -3.00 1.55 8.73
CA LEU A 256 -3.49 2.39 7.64
C LEU A 256 -3.76 3.83 8.10
N LEU A 257 -4.39 4.00 9.26
CA LEU A 257 -4.64 5.31 9.87
C LEU A 257 -3.33 6.02 10.27
N GLY A 258 -2.36 5.28 10.82
CA GLY A 258 -1.04 5.81 11.16
C GLY A 258 -0.30 6.34 9.94
N LEU A 259 -0.21 5.53 8.87
CA LEU A 259 0.47 5.88 7.61
C LEU A 259 -0.19 7.07 6.88
N THR A 260 -1.52 7.19 6.96
CA THR A 260 -2.24 8.33 6.39
C THR A 260 -1.99 9.61 7.20
N LEU A 261 -2.00 9.53 8.53
CA LEU A 261 -1.67 10.65 9.42
C LEU A 261 -0.22 11.12 9.24
N GLU A 262 0.76 10.20 9.19
CA GLU A 262 2.17 10.52 8.99
C GLU A 262 2.40 11.25 7.67
N ARG A 263 1.77 10.77 6.60
CA ARG A 263 1.88 11.41 5.28
C ARG A 263 1.24 12.79 5.25
N ARG A 264 0.10 12.98 5.92
CA ARG A 264 -0.56 14.30 6.03
C ARG A 264 0.31 15.29 6.81
N LEU A 265 0.85 14.87 7.95
CA LEU A 265 1.76 15.67 8.77
C LEU A 265 3.00 16.06 7.98
N TYR A 266 3.54 15.13 7.21
CA TYR A 266 4.70 15.34 6.38
C TYR A 266 4.45 16.39 5.28
N VAL A 267 3.35 16.27 4.53
CA VAL A 267 2.96 17.24 3.49
C VAL A 267 2.74 18.63 4.10
N ARG A 268 2.09 18.71 5.27
CA ARG A 268 1.91 19.98 6.01
C ARG A 268 3.25 20.61 6.38
N SER A 269 4.19 19.83 6.90
CA SER A 269 5.52 20.35 7.27
C SER A 269 6.35 20.81 6.08
N LEU A 270 6.23 20.14 4.91
CA LEU A 270 6.89 20.58 3.68
C LEU A 270 6.32 21.88 3.15
N GLY A 271 5.00 22.06 3.17
CA GLY A 271 4.34 23.29 2.73
C GLY A 271 4.58 24.50 3.64
N ALA A 272 5.10 24.28 4.85
CA ALA A 272 5.46 25.34 5.81
C ALA A 272 6.90 25.83 5.66
N LEU A 273 7.71 25.23 4.78
CA LEU A 273 9.05 25.72 4.46
C LEU A 273 8.95 26.95 3.56
N PRO A 274 9.63 28.07 3.87
CA PRO A 274 9.75 29.19 2.93
C PRO A 274 10.46 28.70 1.66
N ALA A 275 9.92 29.10 0.50
CA ALA A 275 10.42 28.74 -0.82
C ALA A 275 11.83 29.30 -1.09
#